data_AF-A0A3R9PYC8-F1
#
_entry.id   AF-A0A3R9PYC8-F1
#
_cell.length_a   1.000
_cell.length_b   1.000
_cell.length_c   1.000
_cell.angle_alpha   90.00
_cell.angle_beta   90.00
_cell.angle_gamma   90.00
#
_symmetry.space_group_name_H-M   'P 1'
#
loop_
_entity.id
_entity.type
_entity.pdbx_description
1 polymer ?
#
loop_
_entity_poly.entity_id
_entity_poly.type
_entity_poly.pdbx_seq_one_letter_code
_entity_poly.pdbx_strand_id
1 'polypeptide(L)'
;MKKIITTLEQLHLMRNRAVQDLSARLASQQQLCQRLEKNIHALSNLATSPVQEMAGGATMLCNQSVYKRHIQRVIDWQKQEQALASVEAQKLQGNLLAESRREKSLELVLAERRSAQRLANERREQKATDAVSAQCWLRQQQAQRQR
;
A
#
# COMPACT_ATOMS: atom_id res chain seq x y z
N MET A 1 29.24 7.74 -5.89
CA MET A 1 28.45 7.32 -4.71
C MET A 1 27.28 8.25 -4.42
N LYS A 2 27.47 9.57 -4.24
CA LYS A 2 26.36 10.52 -4.02
C LYS A 2 25.23 10.39 -5.06
N LYS A 3 25.57 10.35 -6.36
CA LYS A 3 24.58 10.18 -7.46
C LYS A 3 23.74 8.91 -7.36
N ILE A 4 24.31 7.80 -6.88
CA ILE A 4 23.61 6.50 -6.75
C ILE A 4 22.61 6.56 -5.60
N ILE A 5 22.99 7.17 -4.49
CA ILE A 5 22.10 7.32 -3.33
C ILE A 5 20.93 8.24 -3.69
N THR A 6 21.16 9.36 -4.38
CA THR A 6 20.09 10.24 -4.83
C THR A 6 19.12 9.55 -5.81
N THR A 7 19.62 8.71 -6.71
CA THR A 7 18.74 7.94 -7.61
C THR A 7 17.92 6.89 -6.87
N LEU A 8 18.51 6.22 -5.88
CA LEU A 8 17.79 5.24 -5.05
C LEU A 8 16.74 5.94 -4.17
N GLU A 9 17.01 7.13 -3.66
CA GLU A 9 16.06 7.96 -2.91
C GLU A 9 14.87 8.38 -3.79
N GLN A 10 15.12 8.81 -5.03
CA GLN A 10 14.06 9.11 -5.98
C GLN A 10 13.20 7.88 -6.28
N LEU A 11 13.83 6.73 -6.50
CA LEU A 11 13.12 5.46 -6.71
C LEU A 11 12.28 5.08 -5.48
N HIS A 12 12.78 5.31 -4.27
CA HIS A 12 12.04 5.05 -3.03
C HIS A 12 10.81 5.93 -2.93
N LEU A 13 10.93 7.23 -3.25
CA LEU A 13 9.78 8.13 -3.24
C LEU A 13 8.71 7.68 -4.23
N MET A 14 9.11 7.26 -5.44
CA MET A 14 8.17 6.73 -6.45
C MET A 14 7.47 5.46 -5.97
N ARG A 15 8.21 4.52 -5.35
CA ARG A 15 7.65 3.26 -4.84
C ARG A 15 6.72 3.49 -3.65
N ASN A 16 7.07 4.38 -2.74
CA ASN A 16 6.23 4.72 -1.60
C ASN A 16 4.89 5.32 -2.06
N ARG A 17 4.91 6.22 -3.04
CA ARG A 17 3.68 6.72 -3.68
C ARG A 17 2.85 5.60 -4.30
N ALA A 18 3.48 4.67 -5.03
CA ALA A 18 2.76 3.53 -5.60
C ALA A 18 2.09 2.65 -4.53
N VAL A 19 2.74 2.43 -3.38
CA VAL A 19 2.16 1.72 -2.23
C VAL A 19 0.95 2.48 -1.66
N GLN A 20 1.06 3.80 -1.51
CA GLN A 20 -0.05 4.64 -1.03
C GLN A 20 -1.25 4.59 -2.00
N ASP A 21 -0.99 4.73 -3.30
CA ASP A 21 -2.03 4.69 -4.33
C ASP A 21 -2.74 3.33 -4.36
N LEU A 22 -1.98 2.23 -4.30
CA LEU A 22 -2.56 0.88 -4.24
C LEU A 22 -3.36 0.65 -2.96
N SER A 23 -2.90 1.19 -1.82
CA SER A 23 -3.61 1.11 -0.55
C SER A 23 -4.95 1.85 -0.62
N ALA A 24 -4.96 3.06 -1.18
CA ALA A 24 -6.18 3.84 -1.36
C ALA A 24 -7.18 3.13 -2.29
N ARG A 25 -6.70 2.57 -3.41
CA ARG A 25 -7.53 1.79 -4.34
C ARG A 25 -8.11 0.56 -3.66
N LEU A 26 -7.30 -0.20 -2.91
CA LEU A 26 -7.76 -1.36 -2.17
C LEU A 26 -8.84 -0.98 -1.16
N ALA A 27 -8.67 0.11 -0.41
CA ALA A 27 -9.67 0.60 0.53
C ALA A 27 -10.99 0.96 -0.16
N SER A 28 -10.95 1.67 -1.29
CA SER A 28 -12.15 1.97 -2.08
C SER A 28 -12.85 0.71 -2.58
N GLN A 29 -12.09 -0.30 -2.98
CA GLN A 29 -12.63 -1.56 -3.48
C GLN A 29 -13.27 -2.37 -2.35
N GLN A 30 -12.67 -2.39 -1.16
CA GLN A 30 -13.26 -3.02 0.03
C GLN A 30 -14.56 -2.34 0.44
N GLN A 31 -14.63 -1.01 0.37
CA GLN A 31 -15.87 -0.27 0.61
C GLN A 31 -16.97 -0.62 -0.39
N LEU A 32 -16.61 -0.80 -1.67
CA LEU A 32 -17.54 -1.29 -2.70
C LEU A 32 -18.09 -2.68 -2.34
N CYS A 33 -17.22 -3.62 -1.98
CA CYS A 33 -17.64 -4.96 -1.56
C CYS A 33 -18.62 -4.92 -0.37
N GLN A 34 -18.33 -4.12 0.66
CA GLN A 34 -19.20 -3.95 1.81
C GLN A 34 -20.55 -3.33 1.44
N ARG A 35 -20.57 -2.37 0.51
CA ARG A 35 -21.81 -1.77 0.02
C ARG A 35 -22.67 -2.79 -0.72
N LEU A 36 -22.07 -3.61 -1.57
CA LEU A 36 -22.78 -4.67 -2.30
C LEU A 36 -23.35 -5.70 -1.34
N GLU A 37 -22.58 -6.11 -0.33
CA GLU A 37 -23.04 -7.02 0.74
C GLU A 37 -24.26 -6.44 1.48
N LYS A 38 -24.20 -5.18 1.91
CA LYS A 38 -25.32 -4.49 2.56
C LYS A 38 -26.55 -4.41 1.66
N ASN A 39 -26.37 -4.12 0.37
CA ASN A 39 -27.47 -4.05 -0.58
C ASN A 39 -28.12 -5.43 -0.80
N ILE A 40 -27.32 -6.48 -0.93
CA ILE A 40 -27.81 -7.86 -1.06
C ILE A 40 -28.65 -8.22 0.18
N HIS A 41 -28.17 -7.90 1.39
CA HIS A 41 -28.94 -8.14 2.61
C HIS A 41 -30.25 -7.36 2.64
N ALA A 42 -30.23 -6.07 2.30
CA ALA A 42 -31.45 -5.24 2.27
C ALA A 42 -32.48 -5.76 1.25
N LEU A 43 -32.04 -6.11 0.04
CA LEU A 43 -32.91 -6.68 -0.99
C LEU A 43 -33.43 -8.07 -0.63
N SER A 44 -32.59 -8.90 0.01
CA SER A 44 -33.00 -10.22 0.48
C SER A 44 -34.09 -10.10 1.54
N ASN A 45 -33.92 -9.16 2.50
CA ASN A 45 -34.95 -8.85 3.50
C ASN A 45 -36.22 -8.32 2.86
N LEU A 46 -36.12 -7.48 1.81
CA LEU A 46 -37.28 -6.98 1.08
C LEU A 46 -38.04 -8.11 0.34
N ALA A 47 -37.33 -9.09 -0.20
CA ALA A 47 -37.92 -10.24 -0.88
C ALA A 47 -38.63 -11.22 0.07
N THR A 48 -38.09 -11.39 1.28
CA THR A 48 -38.62 -12.28 2.32
C THR A 48 -39.61 -11.59 3.25
N SER A 49 -39.64 -10.26 3.28
CA SER A 49 -40.60 -9.50 4.08
C SER A 49 -42.01 -9.95 3.70
N PRO A 50 -42.81 -10.45 4.66
CA PRO A 50 -44.17 -10.83 4.37
C PRO A 50 -44.90 -9.54 3.96
N VAL A 51 -45.19 -9.43 2.66
CA VAL A 51 -46.34 -8.62 2.25
C VAL A 51 -47.50 -9.30 2.96
N GLN A 52 -47.96 -8.65 4.01
CA GLN A 52 -49.09 -9.00 4.85
C GLN A 52 -50.08 -9.84 4.04
N GLU A 53 -50.42 -11.03 4.53
CA GLU A 53 -51.42 -11.93 3.93
C GLU A 53 -52.79 -11.24 3.91
N MET A 54 -52.93 -10.21 3.09
CA MET A 54 -54.19 -9.66 2.71
C MET A 54 -54.75 -10.62 1.69
N ALA A 55 -56.00 -11.05 1.90
CA ALA A 55 -56.77 -11.83 0.95
C ALA A 55 -56.89 -11.04 -0.37
N GLY A 56 -55.88 -11.16 -1.23
CA GLY A 56 -55.76 -10.43 -2.49
C GLY A 56 -56.27 -11.28 -3.64
N GLY A 57 -57.03 -10.66 -4.55
CA GLY A 57 -57.47 -11.32 -5.78
C GLY A 57 -56.30 -11.78 -6.68
N ALA A 58 -56.59 -12.57 -7.71
CA ALA A 58 -55.60 -13.17 -8.61
C ALA A 58 -54.58 -12.15 -9.20
N THR A 59 -55.00 -10.91 -9.44
CA THR A 59 -54.13 -9.82 -9.91
C THR A 59 -53.06 -9.41 -8.89
N MET A 60 -53.41 -9.36 -7.59
CA MET A 60 -52.44 -9.09 -6.54
C MET A 60 -51.40 -10.20 -6.39
N LEU A 61 -51.82 -11.46 -6.49
CA LEU A 61 -50.90 -12.60 -6.48
C LEU A 61 -49.93 -12.57 -7.67
N CYS A 62 -50.43 -12.23 -8.86
CA CYS A 62 -49.59 -12.04 -10.04
C CYS A 62 -48.55 -10.93 -9.82
N ASN A 63 -48.98 -9.77 -9.34
CA ASN A 63 -48.09 -8.64 -9.05
C ASN A 63 -47.02 -8.98 -8.01
N GLN A 64 -47.39 -9.69 -6.94
CA GLN A 64 -46.45 -10.13 -5.91
C GLN A 64 -45.41 -11.10 -6.47
N SER A 65 -45.83 -12.04 -7.33
CA SER A 65 -44.92 -12.99 -7.97
C SER A 65 -43.92 -12.30 -8.92
N VAL A 66 -44.40 -11.34 -9.70
CA VAL A 66 -43.58 -10.56 -10.64
C VAL A 66 -42.59 -9.69 -9.87
N TYR A 67 -43.05 -9.01 -8.81
CA TYR A 67 -42.21 -8.21 -7.92
C TYR A 67 -41.08 -9.04 -7.28
N LYS A 68 -41.39 -10.20 -6.69
CA LYS A 68 -40.39 -11.10 -6.10
C LYS A 68 -39.37 -11.55 -7.13
N ARG A 69 -39.83 -11.93 -8.34
CA ARG A 69 -38.93 -12.31 -9.44
C ARG A 69 -38.00 -11.16 -9.85
N HIS A 70 -38.49 -9.93 -9.90
CA HIS A 70 -37.66 -8.77 -10.21
C HIS A 70 -36.60 -8.51 -9.14
N ILE A 71 -36.97 -8.52 -7.85
CA ILE A 71 -36.00 -8.36 -6.76
C ILE A 71 -34.95 -9.46 -6.79
N GLN A 72 -35.36 -10.72 -7.00
CA GLN A 72 -34.42 -11.83 -7.08
C GLN A 72 -33.40 -11.62 -8.20
N ARG A 73 -33.82 -11.15 -9.37
CA ARG A 73 -32.91 -10.82 -10.47
C ARG A 73 -31.90 -9.73 -10.08
N VAL A 74 -32.33 -8.70 -9.34
CA VAL A 74 -31.42 -7.65 -8.85
C VAL A 74 -30.44 -8.21 -7.82
N ILE A 75 -30.88 -9.09 -6.92
CA ILE A 75 -30.00 -9.78 -5.97
C ILE A 75 -28.94 -10.60 -6.71
N ASP A 76 -29.35 -11.38 -7.71
CA ASP A 76 -28.45 -12.23 -8.49
C ASP A 76 -27.40 -11.39 -9.21
N TRP A 77 -27.80 -10.25 -9.78
CA TRP A 77 -26.88 -9.29 -10.39
C TRP A 77 -25.91 -8.69 -9.37
N GLN A 78 -26.38 -8.29 -8.18
CA GLN A 78 -25.50 -7.75 -7.14
C GLN A 78 -24.51 -8.79 -6.61
N LYS A 79 -24.89 -10.07 -6.55
CA LYS A 79 -23.97 -11.17 -6.19
C LYS A 79 -22.87 -11.36 -7.24
N GLN A 80 -23.22 -11.29 -8.52
CA GLN A 80 -22.23 -11.32 -9.60
C GLN A 80 -21.26 -10.14 -9.50
N GLU A 81 -21.78 -8.94 -9.29
CA GLU A 81 -20.96 -7.73 -9.12
C GLU A 81 -20.06 -7.83 -7.87
N GLN A 82 -20.56 -8.38 -6.76
CA GLN A 82 -19.77 -8.62 -5.55
C GLN A 82 -18.63 -9.62 -5.81
N ALA A 83 -18.89 -10.69 -6.57
CA ALA A 83 -17.86 -11.65 -6.94
C ALA A 83 -16.76 -10.98 -7.77
N LEU A 84 -17.11 -10.19 -8.78
CA LEU A 84 -16.15 -9.42 -9.57
C LEU A 84 -15.36 -8.42 -8.71
N ALA A 85 -16.05 -7.70 -7.83
CA ALA A 85 -15.43 -6.75 -6.92
C ALA A 85 -14.44 -7.41 -5.97
N SER A 86 -14.74 -8.63 -5.49
CA SER A 86 -13.88 -9.41 -4.62
C SER A 86 -12.59 -9.88 -5.32
N VAL A 87 -12.69 -10.28 -6.59
CA VAL A 87 -11.53 -10.66 -7.41
C VAL A 87 -10.60 -9.46 -7.62
N GLU A 88 -11.16 -8.29 -7.92
CA GLU A 88 -10.34 -7.07 -8.08
C GLU A 88 -9.71 -6.65 -6.74
N ALA A 89 -10.39 -6.82 -5.61
CA ALA A 89 -9.81 -6.58 -4.29
C ALA A 89 -8.60 -7.50 -4.00
N GLN A 90 -8.71 -8.79 -4.32
CA GLN A 90 -7.60 -9.75 -4.16
C GLN A 90 -6.41 -9.39 -5.04
N LYS A 91 -6.67 -8.99 -6.30
CA LYS A 91 -5.64 -8.53 -7.22
C LYS A 91 -4.94 -7.26 -6.70
N LEU A 92 -5.70 -6.27 -6.23
CA LEU A 92 -5.15 -5.06 -5.61
C LEU A 92 -4.32 -5.38 -4.37
N GLN A 93 -4.77 -6.31 -3.52
CA GLN A 93 -4.02 -6.78 -2.36
C GLN A 93 -2.70 -7.45 -2.75
N GLY A 94 -2.71 -8.33 -3.75
CA GLY A 94 -1.50 -8.96 -4.28
C GLY A 94 -0.50 -7.94 -4.82
N ASN A 95 -0.98 -6.96 -5.59
CA ASN A 95 -0.16 -5.87 -6.12
C ASN A 95 0.43 -5.01 -4.99
N LEU A 96 -0.37 -4.67 -3.98
CA LEU A 96 0.07 -3.90 -2.83
C LEU A 96 1.18 -4.63 -2.06
N LEU A 97 1.04 -5.94 -1.82
CA LEU A 97 2.07 -6.74 -1.16
C LEU A 97 3.36 -6.79 -1.99
N ALA A 98 3.25 -6.95 -3.32
CA ALA A 98 4.41 -6.97 -4.20
C ALA A 98 5.15 -5.61 -4.19
N GLU A 99 4.43 -4.50 -4.27
CA GLU A 99 5.03 -3.16 -4.21
C GLU A 99 5.60 -2.82 -2.83
N SER A 100 4.92 -3.20 -1.75
CA SER A 100 5.43 -3.02 -0.39
C SER A 100 6.74 -3.79 -0.16
N ARG A 101 6.86 -5.02 -0.68
CA ARG A 101 8.12 -5.78 -0.63
C ARG A 101 9.25 -5.10 -1.40
N ARG A 102 8.94 -4.56 -2.58
CA ARG A 102 9.91 -3.81 -3.42
C ARG A 102 10.37 -2.54 -2.73
N GLU A 103 9.44 -1.79 -2.16
CA GLU A 103 9.72 -0.57 -1.39
C GLU A 103 10.61 -0.88 -0.18
N LYS A 104 10.26 -1.92 0.59
CA LYS A 104 11.05 -2.32 1.76
C LYS A 104 12.46 -2.78 1.41
N SER A 105 12.60 -3.57 0.34
CA SER A 105 13.91 -4.00 -0.15
C SER A 105 14.80 -2.81 -0.52
N LEU A 106 14.22 -1.79 -1.16
CA LEU A 106 14.94 -0.58 -1.54
C LEU A 106 15.33 0.26 -0.32
N GLU A 107 14.47 0.35 0.69
CA GLU A 107 14.77 1.02 1.96
C GLU A 107 16.01 0.41 2.64
N LEU A 108 16.09 -0.93 2.68
CA LEU A 108 17.24 -1.64 3.25
C LEU A 108 18.53 -1.34 2.48
N VAL A 109 18.48 -1.39 1.15
CA VAL A 109 19.64 -1.06 0.30
C VAL A 109 20.06 0.40 0.51
N LEU A 110 19.12 1.33 0.63
CA LEU A 110 19.42 2.74 0.91
C LEU A 110 20.11 2.91 2.26
N ALA A 111 19.62 2.23 3.30
CA ALA A 111 20.22 2.28 4.63
C ALA A 111 21.68 1.78 4.62
N GLU A 112 21.93 0.66 3.92
CA GLU A 112 23.27 0.10 3.75
C GLU A 112 24.20 1.05 2.97
N ARG A 113 23.72 1.64 1.87
CA ARG A 113 24.52 2.58 1.09
C ARG A 113 24.86 3.85 1.87
N ARG A 114 23.92 4.36 2.66
CA ARG A 114 24.14 5.51 3.55
C ARG A 114 25.15 5.19 4.65
N SER A 115 25.08 4.02 5.27
CA SER A 115 26.06 3.62 6.30
C SER A 115 27.46 3.45 5.71
N ALA A 116 27.58 2.79 4.55
CA ALA A 116 28.85 2.64 3.84
C ALA A 116 29.47 4.00 3.46
N GLN A 117 28.65 4.95 3.02
CA GLN A 117 29.13 6.29 2.71
C GLN A 117 29.62 7.03 3.97
N ARG A 118 28.89 6.92 5.09
CA ARG A 118 29.31 7.53 6.38
C ARG A 118 30.65 6.98 6.83
N LEU A 119 30.81 5.66 6.87
CA LEU A 119 32.08 5.01 7.23
C LEU A 119 33.23 5.42 6.31
N ALA A 120 32.98 5.56 5.02
CA ALA A 120 34.00 6.01 4.08
C ALA A 120 34.42 7.47 4.31
N ASN A 121 33.49 8.33 4.73
CA ASN A 121 33.79 9.72 5.08
C ASN A 121 34.56 9.80 6.40
N GLU A 122 34.10 9.09 7.44
CA GLU A 122 34.77 9.02 8.75
C GLU A 122 36.22 8.56 8.61
N ARG A 123 36.48 7.52 7.80
CA ARG A 123 37.85 7.06 7.51
C ARG A 123 38.70 8.11 6.81
N ARG A 124 38.12 8.95 5.95
CA ARG A 124 38.85 10.03 5.25
C ARG A 124 39.16 11.16 6.21
N GLU A 125 38.20 11.53 7.05
CA GLU A 125 38.37 12.56 8.08
C GLU A 125 39.43 12.14 9.10
N GLN A 126 39.36 10.90 9.59
CA GLN A 126 40.38 10.34 10.49
C GLN A 126 41.77 10.37 9.86
N LYS A 127 41.93 9.88 8.63
CA LYS A 127 43.22 9.93 7.91
C LYS A 127 43.75 11.35 7.76
N ALA A 128 42.88 12.34 7.50
CA ALA A 128 43.28 13.73 7.39
C ALA A 128 43.74 14.29 8.75
N THR A 129 42.99 14.02 9.82
CA THR A 129 43.34 14.42 11.19
C THR A 129 44.66 13.79 11.65
N ASP A 130 44.84 12.50 11.39
CA ASP A 130 46.07 11.76 11.72
C ASP A 130 47.28 12.35 10.97
N ALA A 131 47.12 12.66 9.68
CA ALA A 131 48.18 13.28 8.88
C ALA A 131 48.58 14.66 9.42
N VAL A 132 47.61 15.50 9.77
CA VAL A 132 47.87 16.82 10.38
C VAL A 132 48.56 16.66 11.74
N SER A 133 48.09 15.73 12.57
CA SER A 133 48.66 15.46 13.89
C SER A 133 50.11 14.98 13.80
N ALA A 134 50.41 14.06 12.89
CA ALA A 134 51.76 13.58 12.61
C ALA A 134 52.68 14.71 12.14
N GLN A 135 52.20 15.61 11.26
CA GLN A 135 52.98 16.77 10.83
C GLN A 135 53.28 17.73 11.98
N CYS A 136 52.29 18.04 12.83
CA CYS A 136 52.49 18.90 13.99
C CYS A 136 53.53 18.30 14.95
N TRP A 137 53.44 17.00 15.23
CA TRP A 137 54.40 16.30 16.07
C TRP A 137 55.82 16.34 15.51
N LEU A 138 55.99 16.07 14.21
CA LEU A 138 57.30 16.13 13.54
C LEU A 138 57.92 17.53 13.61
N ARG A 139 57.13 18.58 13.37
CA ARG A 139 57.61 19.97 13.47
C ARG A 139 58.05 20.31 14.90
N GLN A 140 57.31 19.86 15.90
CA GLN A 140 57.65 20.09 17.30
C GLN A 140 58.95 19.35 17.68
N GLN A 141 59.12 18.11 17.22
CA GLN A 141 60.33 17.33 17.47
C GLN A 141 61.57 17.97 16.81
N GLN A 142 61.43 18.50 15.59
CA GLN A 142 62.52 19.24 14.92
C GLN A 142 62.89 20.51 15.69
N ALA A 143 61.90 21.28 16.15
CA ALA A 143 62.14 22.48 16.95
C ALA A 143 62.84 22.20 18.28
N GLN A 144 62.55 21.05 18.91
CA GLN A 144 63.24 20.62 20.13
C GLN A 144 64.69 20.21 19.89
N ARG A 145 65.01 19.63 18.73
CA ARG A 145 66.39 19.22 18.38
C ARG A 145 67.31 20.38 18.00
N GLN A 146 66.75 21.54 17.63
CA GLN A 146 67.49 22.74 17.25
C GLN A 146 67.75 23.69 18.43
N ARG A 147 67.29 23.34 19.63
CA ARG A 147 67.59 24.04 20.90
C ARG A 147 68.65 23.26 21.66
#